data_AF-A0A2N1QPB8-F1
#
_entry.id   AF-A0A2N1QPB8-F1
#
_cell.length_a   1.000
_cell.length_b   1.000
_cell.length_c   1.000
_cell.angle_alpha   90.00
_cell.angle_beta   90.00
_cell.angle_gamma   90.00
#
_symmetry.space_group_name_H-M   'P 1'
#
loop_
_entity.id
_entity.type
_entity.pdbx_description
1 polymer ?
#
loop_
_entity_poly.entity_id
_entity_poly.type
_entity_poly.pdbx_seq_one_letter_code
_entity_poly.pdbx_strand_id
1 'polypeptide(L)' 'MPIINIQALIALALFLASLFIARIVVRIQNGSLPGGALWVLYLRMLLGFLFAGAIMLAFYSFAGIDIISKHL' A
#
# COMPACT_ATOMS: atom_id res chain seq x y z
N MET A 1 -8.03 -16.22 -15.77
CA MET A 1 -8.35 -14.79 -15.50
C MET A 1 -7.20 -13.95 -16.06
N PRO A 2 -7.45 -12.78 -16.68
CA PRO A 2 -6.38 -11.91 -17.18
C PRO A 2 -5.41 -11.55 -16.04
N ILE A 3 -4.11 -11.63 -16.27
CA ILE A 3 -3.11 -11.42 -15.21
C ILE A 3 -3.04 -9.95 -14.76
N ILE A 4 -3.45 -9.04 -15.64
CA ILE A 4 -3.78 -7.63 -15.39
C ILE A 4 -4.81 -7.47 -14.24
N ASN A 5 -5.82 -8.34 -14.16
CA ASN A 5 -6.84 -8.28 -13.10
C ASN A 5 -6.26 -8.71 -11.74
N ILE A 6 -5.30 -9.64 -11.74
CA ILE A 6 -4.58 -10.05 -10.54
C ILE A 6 -3.70 -8.90 -10.06
N GLN A 7 -3.04 -8.20 -10.99
CA GLN A 7 -2.26 -6.99 -10.67
C GLN A 7 -3.14 -5.89 -10.06
N ALA A 8 -4.31 -5.61 -10.63
CA ALA A 8 -5.29 -4.68 -10.06
C ALA A 8 -5.72 -5.09 -8.64
N LEU A 9 -5.97 -6.39 -8.42
CA LEU A 9 -6.36 -6.92 -7.12
C LEU A 9 -5.25 -6.75 -6.08
N ILE A 10 -3.98 -6.99 -6.46
CA ILE A 10 -2.81 -6.76 -5.60
C ILE A 10 -2.66 -5.27 -5.29
N ALA A 11 -2.81 -4.40 -6.29
CA ALA A 11 -2.77 -2.96 -6.10
C ALA A 11 -3.84 -2.48 -5.10
N LEU A 12 -5.07 -2.99 -5.24
CA LEU A 12 -6.17 -2.72 -4.33
C LEU A 12 -5.86 -3.22 -2.91
N ALA A 13 -5.32 -4.43 -2.77
CA ALA A 13 -4.96 -5.00 -1.48
C ALA A 13 -3.87 -4.16 -0.77
N LEU A 14 -2.85 -3.73 -1.51
CA LEU A 14 -1.80 -2.83 -1.00
C LEU A 14 -2.36 -1.46 -0.60
N PHE A 15 -3.29 -0.92 -1.37
CA PHE A 15 -3.97 0.32 -1.03
C PHE A 15 -4.78 0.19 0.27
N LEU A 16 -5.55 -0.89 0.43
CA LEU A 16 -6.29 -1.17 1.67
C LEU A 16 -5.35 -1.34 2.86
N ALA A 17 -4.22 -2.03 2.68
CA ALA A 17 -3.19 -2.15 3.72
C ALA A 17 -2.60 -0.78 4.10
N SER A 18 -2.38 0.13 3.14
CA SER A 18 -1.92 1.49 3.41
C SER A 18 -2.93 2.28 4.26
N LEU A 19 -4.24 2.16 3.99
CA LEU A 19 -5.30 2.79 4.77
C LEU A 19 -5.35 2.23 6.21
N PHE A 20 -5.12 0.93 6.37
CA PHE A 20 -5.06 0.31 7.68
C PHE A 20 -3.89 0.86 8.51
N ILE A 21 -2.69 0.95 7.92
CA ILE A 21 -1.52 1.55 8.56
C ILE A 21 -1.78 3.02 8.88
N ALA A 22 -2.41 3.78 7.97
CA ALA A 22 -2.79 5.17 8.21
C ALA A 22 -3.68 5.29 9.45
N ARG A 23 -4.66 4.40 9.60
CA ARG A 23 -5.56 4.38 10.74
C ARG A 23 -4.81 4.09 12.05
N ILE A 24 -3.83 3.19 12.03
CA ILE A 24 -2.98 2.91 13.20
C ILE A 24 -2.15 4.16 13.57
N VAL A 25 -1.56 4.83 12.59
CA VAL A 25 -0.79 6.07 12.81
C VAL A 25 -1.64 7.14 13.48
N VAL A 26 -2.88 7.35 13.00
CA VAL A 26 -3.82 8.31 13.59
C VAL A 26 -4.21 7.90 15.01
N ARG A 27 -4.43 6.61 15.25
CA ARG A 27 -4.75 6.08 16.59
C ARG A 27 -3.60 6.27 17.58
N ILE A 28 -2.35 6.12 17.15
CA ILE A 28 -1.16 6.39 17.98
C ILE A 28 -1.06 7.89 18.27
N GLN A 29 -1.23 8.74 17.26
CA GLN A 29 -1.20 10.21 17.43
C GLN A 29 -2.29 10.72 18.36
N ASN A 30 -3.49 10.12 18.31
CA ASN A 30 -4.60 10.46 19.20
C ASN A 30 -4.44 9.90 20.62
N GLY A 31 -3.33 9.22 20.94
CA GLY A 31 -3.07 8.66 22.28
C GLY A 31 -3.89 7.40 22.63
N SER A 32 -4.64 6.84 21.68
CA SER A 32 -5.45 5.62 21.89
C SER A 32 -4.63 4.33 21.86
N LEU A 33 -3.44 4.35 21.25
CA LEU A 33 -2.51 3.23 21.19
C LEU A 33 -1.14 3.67 21.72
N PRO A 34 -0.46 2.85 22.55
CA PRO A 34 0.89 3.15 23.00
C PRO A 34 1.84 3.15 21.79
N GLY A 35 2.50 4.27 21.56
CA GLY A 35 3.49 4.42 20.50
C GLY A 35 4.24 5.75 20.62
N GLY A 36 5.56 5.70 20.47
CA GLY A 36 6.42 6.90 20.52
C GLY A 36 6.49 7.63 19.17
N ALA A 37 7.08 8.83 19.18
CA ALA A 37 7.28 9.65 17.98
C ALA A 37 8.09 8.92 16.88
N LEU A 38 9.08 8.12 17.28
CA LEU A 38 9.86 7.26 16.37
C LEU A 38 8.99 6.19 15.68
N TRP A 39 7.99 5.65 16.38
CA TRP A 39 7.09 4.64 15.83
C TRP A 39 6.17 5.26 14.77
N VAL A 40 5.66 6.46 15.03
CA VAL A 40 4.88 7.23 14.06
C VAL A 40 5.69 7.55 12.80
N LEU A 41 6.96 7.94 12.95
CA LEU A 41 7.85 8.20 11.82
C LEU A 41 8.02 6.96 10.94
N TYR A 42 8.30 5.81 11.57
CA TYR A 42 8.47 4.54 10.87
C TYR A 42 7.20 4.13 10.11
N LEU A 43 6.02 4.17 10.77
CA LEU A 43 4.76 3.83 10.12
C LEU A 43 4.41 4.80 8.97
N ARG A 44 4.75 6.10 9.08
CA ARG A 44 4.56 7.06 7.98
C ARG A 44 5.41 6.72 6.76
N MET A 45 6.67 6.33 6.98
CA MET A 45 7.56 5.92 5.89
C MET A 45 7.06 4.64 5.22
N LEU A 46 6.65 3.64 6.02
CA LEU A 46 6.06 2.40 5.53
C LEU A 46 4.76 2.66 4.74
N LEU A 47 3.88 3.53 5.24
CA LEU A 47 2.66 3.94 4.56
C LEU A 47 2.94 4.56 3.20
N GLY A 48 3.91 5.48 3.12
CA GLY A 48 4.33 6.08 1.85
C GLY A 48 4.81 5.04 0.85
N PHE A 49 5.60 4.05 1.30
CA PHE A 49 6.09 2.97 0.46
C PHE A 49 4.96 2.06 -0.06
N LEU A 50 4.05 1.61 0.81
CA LEU A 50 2.89 0.80 0.40
C LEU A 50 2.00 1.55 -0.57
N PHE A 51 1.78 2.84 -0.33
CA PHE A 51 0.93 3.67 -1.16
C PHE A 51 1.55 3.91 -2.55
N ALA A 52 2.85 4.19 -2.62
CA ALA A 52 3.57 4.31 -3.88
C ALA A 52 3.53 3.01 -4.68
N GLY A 53 3.75 1.86 -4.04
CA GLY A 53 3.64 0.54 -4.67
C GLY A 53 2.25 0.25 -5.21
N ALA A 54 1.20 0.55 -4.43
CA ALA A 54 -0.19 0.41 -4.85
C ALA A 54 -0.51 1.27 -6.09
N ILE A 55 -0.07 2.53 -6.09
CA ILE A 55 -0.25 3.45 -7.22
C ILE A 55 0.45 2.90 -8.46
N MET A 56 1.72 2.47 -8.32
CA MET A 56 2.52 1.97 -9.43
C MET A 56 1.85 0.76 -10.09
N LEU A 57 1.44 -0.23 -9.29
CA LEU A 57 0.74 -1.43 -9.75
C LEU A 57 -0.62 -1.11 -10.38
N ALA A 58 -1.37 -0.15 -9.83
CA ALA A 58 -2.64 0.28 -10.39
C ALA A 58 -2.46 0.93 -11.77
N PHE A 59 -1.50 1.85 -11.92
CA PHE A 59 -1.21 2.50 -13.21
C PHE A 59 -0.76 1.49 -14.26
N TYR A 60 0.09 0.54 -13.88
CA TYR A 60 0.52 -0.51 -14.79
C TYR A 60 -0.63 -1.43 -15.22
N SER A 61 -1.54 -1.74 -14.30
CA SER A 61 -2.74 -2.51 -14.60
C SER A 61 -3.68 -1.76 -15.54
N PHE A 62 -3.89 -0.46 -15.32
CA PHE A 62 -4.68 0.39 -16.23
C PHE A 62 -4.04 0.59 -17.61
N ALA A 63 -2.70 0.63 -17.68
CA ALA A 63 -1.97 0.68 -18.94
C ALA A 63 -2.01 -0.64 -19.72
N GLY A 64 -2.54 -1.72 -19.13
CA GLY A 64 -2.53 -3.06 -19.72
C GLY A 64 -1.13 -3.65 -19.84
N ILE A 65 -0.16 -3.11 -19.08
CA ILE A 65 1.23 -3.57 -19.10
C ILE A 65 1.38 -4.66 -18.05
N ASP A 66 1.53 -5.90 -18.50
CA ASP A 66 1.77 -7.04 -17.62
C ASP A 66 3.23 -7.11 -17.17
N ILE A 67 3.55 -6.47 -16.05
CA ILE A 67 4.88 -6.61 -15.40
C ILE A 67 5.04 -7.97 -14.75
N ILE A 68 3.97 -8.52 -14.19
CA ILE A 68 4.01 -9.81 -13.47
C ILE A 68 4.36 -10.95 -14.44
N SER A 69 3.84 -10.91 -15.68
CA SER A 69 4.11 -11.97 -16.66
C SER A 69 5.48 -11.87 -17.32
N LYS A 70 6.22 -10.76 -17.14
CA LYS A 70 7.54 -10.55 -17.75
C LYS A 70 8.69 -11.17 -16.93
N HIS A 71 8.40 -11.60 -15.71
CA HIS A 71 9.37 -12.17 -14.76
C HIS A 71 9.04 -13.60 -14.30
N LEU A 72 8.04 -14.24 -14.92
CA LEU A 72 7.68 -15.65 -14.75
C LEU A 72 8.06 -16.42 -16.02
#